data_AF-A0A3D1ZB07-F1
#
_entry.id   AF-A0A3D1ZB07-F1
#
_cell.length_a   1.000
_cell.length_b   1.000
_cell.length_c   1.000
_cell.angle_alpha   90.00
_cell.angle_beta   90.00
_cell.angle_gamma   90.00
#
_symmetry.space_group_name_H-M   'P 1'
#
loop_
_entity.id
_entity.type
_entity.pdbx_description
1 polymer ?
#
loop_
_entity_poly.entity_id
_entity_poly.type
_entity_poly.pdbx_seq_one_letter_code
_entity_poly.pdbx_strand_id
1 'polypeptide(L)'
;MPYIYQCFESIFKLTAKNVTLHKINQLEESKMNELNTMAYGLNNGNVVFIDDVERGLECESVCLSCEGTLIAKKGDVKVHHFAHHNGDGVSCNESVLHRLSKQIIEWECLVSTPKSEVNVEYYDISDQVHKKSHIEESKVLTVDSVSLELASIGFIPDVTCNASGKKLYIEIVVSNDVSEEKLEKVKLDGTPMLVIDMSDYSAMDTLDTLKQGVIYDAPRYWAHRSGPRF
;
A
#
# COMPACT_ATOMS: atom_id res chain seq x y z
N MET A 1 -51.69 -19.78 40.49
CA MET A 1 -50.36 -19.17 40.71
C MET A 1 -49.59 -19.14 39.38
N PRO A 2 -49.68 -18.07 38.58
CA PRO A 2 -49.04 -18.00 37.25
C PRO A 2 -47.71 -17.22 37.21
N TYR A 3 -47.22 -16.70 38.34
CA TYR A 3 -46.12 -15.72 38.34
C TYR A 3 -44.69 -16.28 38.30
N ILE A 4 -44.49 -17.61 38.36
CA ILE A 4 -43.12 -18.20 38.40
C ILE A 4 -42.60 -18.54 36.98
N TYR A 5 -43.49 -18.84 36.02
CA TYR A 5 -43.08 -19.23 34.66
C TYR A 5 -42.61 -18.06 33.78
N GLN A 6 -43.07 -16.83 34.07
CA GLN A 6 -42.72 -15.65 33.26
C GLN A 6 -41.32 -15.10 33.57
N CYS A 7 -40.76 -15.42 34.74
CA CYS A 7 -39.38 -15.06 35.09
C CYS A 7 -38.33 -15.94 34.40
N PHE A 8 -38.58 -17.24 34.22
CA PHE A 8 -37.60 -18.16 33.63
C PHE A 8 -37.37 -17.91 32.13
N GLU A 9 -38.44 -17.68 31.37
CA GLU A 9 -38.38 -17.30 29.95
C GLU A 9 -37.58 -16.00 29.73
N SER A 10 -37.76 -15.02 30.61
CA SER A 10 -37.08 -13.73 30.54
C SER A 10 -35.58 -13.87 30.85
N ILE A 11 -35.21 -14.68 31.85
CA ILE A 11 -33.82 -14.97 32.20
C ILE A 11 -33.12 -15.77 31.09
N PHE A 12 -33.81 -16.72 30.45
CA PHE A 12 -33.26 -17.51 29.35
C PHE A 12 -33.05 -16.65 28.07
N LYS A 13 -33.97 -15.74 27.77
CA LYS A 13 -33.81 -14.76 26.66
C LYS A 13 -32.71 -13.74 26.93
N LEU A 14 -32.54 -13.28 28.17
CA LEU A 14 -31.45 -12.40 28.60
C LEU A 14 -30.09 -13.09 28.48
N THR A 15 -29.98 -14.34 28.93
CA THR A 15 -28.74 -15.13 28.83
C THR A 15 -28.38 -15.48 27.39
N ALA A 16 -29.35 -15.87 26.56
CA ALA A 16 -29.12 -16.13 25.13
C ALA A 16 -28.70 -14.87 24.36
N LYS A 17 -29.31 -13.70 24.65
CA LYS A 17 -28.86 -12.41 24.08
C LYS A 17 -27.44 -12.07 24.52
N ASN A 18 -27.09 -12.26 25.80
CA ASN A 18 -25.75 -11.98 26.31
C ASN A 18 -24.67 -12.90 25.72
N VAL A 19 -24.97 -14.19 25.52
CA VAL A 19 -24.06 -15.13 24.85
C VAL A 19 -23.88 -14.79 23.36
N THR A 20 -24.95 -14.34 22.70
CA THR A 20 -24.91 -13.92 21.29
C THR A 20 -24.12 -12.62 21.11
N LEU A 21 -24.34 -11.62 21.98
CA LEU A 21 -23.57 -10.38 22.01
C LEU A 21 -22.10 -10.63 22.31
N HIS A 22 -21.79 -11.53 23.25
CA HIS A 22 -20.40 -11.89 23.54
C HIS A 22 -19.72 -12.57 22.35
N LYS A 23 -20.41 -13.45 21.61
CA LYS A 23 -19.87 -14.07 20.38
C LYS A 23 -19.70 -13.06 19.25
N ILE A 24 -20.64 -12.12 19.08
CA ILE A 24 -20.52 -11.05 18.09
C ILE A 24 -19.34 -10.14 18.43
N ASN A 25 -19.23 -9.70 19.69
CA ASN A 25 -18.09 -8.90 20.14
C ASN A 25 -16.76 -9.65 19.99
N GLN A 26 -16.71 -10.96 20.26
CA GLN A 26 -15.50 -11.76 20.02
C GLN A 26 -15.17 -11.92 18.54
N LEU A 27 -16.16 -12.06 17.67
CA LEU A 27 -15.97 -12.10 16.22
C LEU A 27 -15.51 -10.74 15.70
N GLU A 28 -16.07 -9.64 16.20
CA GLU A 28 -15.69 -8.27 15.88
C GLU A 28 -14.28 -7.94 16.41
N GLU A 29 -13.94 -8.31 17.65
CA GLU A 29 -12.57 -8.18 18.20
C GLU A 29 -11.56 -9.07 17.47
N SER A 30 -11.97 -10.23 16.95
CA SER A 30 -11.09 -11.10 16.15
C SER A 30 -10.83 -10.52 14.76
N LYS A 31 -11.85 -9.96 14.11
CA LYS A 31 -11.73 -9.24 12.82
C LYS A 31 -10.96 -7.93 12.98
N MET A 32 -11.21 -7.19 14.07
CA MET A 32 -10.52 -5.94 14.38
C MET A 32 -9.06 -6.18 14.80
N ASN A 33 -8.74 -7.32 15.41
CA ASN A 33 -7.36 -7.74 15.60
C ASN A 33 -6.68 -8.06 14.26
N GLU A 34 -7.32 -8.78 13.34
CA GLU A 34 -6.74 -9.08 12.01
C GLU A 34 -6.43 -7.80 11.21
N LEU A 35 -7.26 -6.76 11.32
CA LEU A 35 -7.07 -5.46 10.68
C LEU A 35 -5.90 -4.61 11.23
N ASN A 36 -5.27 -5.02 12.33
CA ASN A 36 -4.12 -4.36 12.95
C ASN A 36 -2.83 -5.19 12.92
N THR A 37 -2.83 -6.26 12.14
CA THR A 37 -1.66 -7.13 11.99
C THR A 37 -0.89 -6.83 10.72
N MET A 38 0.44 -6.80 10.85
CA MET A 38 1.40 -6.60 9.76
C MET A 38 2.62 -7.48 9.98
N ALA A 39 3.33 -7.79 8.91
CA ALA A 39 4.53 -8.63 8.97
C ALA A 39 5.83 -7.82 9.02
N TYR A 40 5.77 -6.49 8.96
CA TYR A 40 6.96 -5.62 8.90
C TYR A 40 7.03 -4.64 10.06
N GLY A 41 8.24 -4.41 10.54
CA GLY A 41 8.59 -3.43 11.57
C GLY A 41 9.88 -2.69 11.22
N LEU A 42 10.23 -1.67 11.99
CA LEU A 42 11.54 -1.04 11.98
C LEU A 42 12.30 -1.47 13.22
N ASN A 43 13.53 -1.93 13.05
CA ASN A 43 14.46 -2.15 14.15
C ASN A 43 15.76 -1.39 13.80
N ASN A 44 16.17 -0.47 14.68
CA ASN A 44 17.36 0.36 14.48
C ASN A 44 17.40 1.08 13.12
N GLY A 45 16.23 1.54 12.64
CA GLY A 45 16.08 2.23 11.36
C GLY A 45 16.03 1.34 10.11
N ASN A 46 16.17 0.02 10.26
CA ASN A 46 16.06 -0.93 9.15
C ASN A 46 14.71 -1.62 9.17
N VAL A 47 14.15 -1.87 7.98
CA VAL A 47 12.95 -2.69 7.84
C VAL A 47 13.30 -4.14 8.19
N VAL A 48 12.53 -4.72 9.11
CA VAL A 48 12.63 -6.11 9.54
C VAL A 48 11.33 -6.84 9.28
N PHE A 49 11.43 -8.12 8.94
CA PHE A 49 10.30 -9.01 8.77
C PHE A 49 10.02 -9.77 10.07
N ILE A 50 8.75 -10.12 10.30
CA ILE A 50 8.32 -10.75 11.54
C ILE A 50 9.08 -12.04 11.84
N ASP A 51 9.44 -12.84 10.83
CA ASP A 51 10.15 -14.09 11.07
C ASP A 51 11.60 -13.88 11.54
N ASP A 52 12.20 -12.73 11.26
CA ASP A 52 13.62 -12.43 11.54
C ASP A 52 13.87 -11.80 12.91
N VAL A 53 12.84 -11.49 13.68
CA VAL A 53 12.97 -10.84 15.00
C VAL A 53 12.73 -11.77 16.18
N GLU A 54 13.17 -11.37 17.38
CA GLU A 54 12.82 -12.10 18.60
C GLU A 54 11.32 -12.03 18.92
N ARG A 55 10.83 -12.97 19.72
CA ARG A 55 9.42 -13.01 20.11
C ARG A 55 9.10 -11.91 21.14
N GLY A 56 7.87 -11.39 21.07
CA GLY A 56 7.37 -10.46 22.09
C GLY A 56 7.98 -9.07 21.95
N LEU A 57 8.26 -8.41 23.08
CA LEU A 57 8.85 -7.07 23.10
C LEU A 57 10.37 -7.08 22.88
N GLU A 58 11.00 -8.26 22.96
CA GLU A 58 12.42 -8.44 22.66
C GLU A 58 12.75 -8.21 21.17
N CYS A 59 11.71 -8.13 20.30
CA CYS A 59 11.91 -7.70 18.91
C CYS A 59 12.41 -6.26 18.78
N GLU A 60 12.25 -5.42 19.81
CA GLU A 60 12.64 -4.01 19.85
C GLU A 60 12.20 -3.21 18.61
N SER A 61 11.09 -3.63 17.99
CA SER A 61 10.63 -3.10 16.72
C SER A 61 9.58 -2.01 16.93
N VAL A 62 9.55 -1.04 16.02
CA VAL A 62 8.54 0.03 15.96
C VAL A 62 7.80 0.00 14.62
N CYS A 63 6.60 0.55 14.58
CA CYS A 63 5.78 0.58 13.37
C CYS A 63 6.42 1.44 12.29
N LEU A 64 6.47 0.94 11.04
CA LEU A 64 6.98 1.70 9.89
C LEU A 64 6.21 2.99 9.67
N SER A 65 4.95 3.08 10.09
CA SER A 65 4.08 4.24 9.84
C SER A 65 4.02 5.22 11.00
N CYS A 66 3.71 4.74 12.21
CA CYS A 66 3.39 5.60 13.35
C CYS A 66 4.47 5.61 14.44
N GLU A 67 5.55 4.83 14.24
CA GLU A 67 6.67 4.70 15.18
C GLU A 67 6.29 4.13 16.56
N GLY A 68 5.05 3.67 16.72
CA GLY A 68 4.59 3.01 17.94
C GLY A 68 5.29 1.67 18.15
N THR A 69 5.59 1.34 19.40
CA THR A 69 6.21 0.06 19.79
C THR A 69 5.38 -1.13 19.33
N LEU A 70 6.03 -2.09 18.69
CA LEU A 70 5.44 -3.34 18.26
C LEU A 70 5.75 -4.49 19.22
N ILE A 71 4.87 -5.47 19.25
CA ILE A 71 5.07 -6.76 19.89
C ILE A 71 5.02 -7.85 18.81
N ALA A 72 6.06 -8.68 18.73
CA ALA A 72 6.13 -9.80 17.79
C ALA A 72 5.32 -10.99 18.33
N LYS A 73 4.15 -11.25 17.74
CA LYS A 73 3.30 -12.39 18.08
C LYS A 73 3.66 -13.58 17.20
N LYS A 74 4.45 -14.49 17.76
CA LYS A 74 4.86 -15.76 17.14
C LYS A 74 4.24 -16.95 17.87
N GLY A 75 3.81 -17.96 17.13
CA GLY A 75 3.23 -19.18 17.66
C GLY A 75 2.61 -20.08 16.58
N ASP A 76 2.34 -21.34 16.93
CA ASP A 76 2.02 -22.38 15.94
C ASP A 76 0.58 -22.32 15.38
N VAL A 77 -0.29 -21.51 16.00
CA VAL A 77 -1.73 -21.47 15.70
C VAL A 77 -2.12 -20.30 14.79
N LYS A 78 -1.48 -19.15 14.96
CA LYS A 78 -1.75 -17.93 14.19
C LYS A 78 -0.50 -17.57 13.40
N VAL A 79 -0.70 -17.08 12.17
CA VAL A 79 0.39 -16.52 11.35
C VAL A 79 1.16 -15.50 12.16
N HIS A 80 2.48 -15.55 12.07
CA HIS A 80 3.34 -14.62 12.77
C HIS A 80 3.03 -13.20 12.31
N HIS A 81 2.85 -12.29 13.26
CA HIS A 81 2.61 -10.88 12.95
C HIS A 81 3.12 -9.98 14.05
N PHE A 82 3.36 -8.72 13.70
CA PHE A 82 3.44 -7.64 14.65
C PHE A 82 2.05 -7.14 15.01
N ALA A 83 1.89 -6.73 16.26
CA ALA A 83 0.79 -5.92 16.72
C ALA A 83 1.35 -4.72 17.48
N HIS A 84 0.61 -3.61 17.54
CA HIS A 84 0.98 -2.49 18.41
C HIS A 84 0.89 -2.91 19.88
N HIS A 85 1.92 -2.61 20.67
CA HIS A 85 1.95 -2.97 22.09
C HIS A 85 0.93 -2.17 22.92
N ASN A 86 0.88 -0.85 22.70
CA ASN A 86 0.06 0.10 23.44
C ASN A 86 -0.95 0.86 22.54
N GLY A 87 -1.23 0.33 21.34
CA GLY A 87 -1.99 1.07 20.33
C GLY A 87 -3.51 0.99 20.52
N ASP A 88 -4.17 2.16 20.44
CA ASP A 88 -5.62 2.39 20.59
C ASP A 88 -6.49 1.86 19.43
N GLY A 89 -6.09 0.77 18.78
CA GLY A 89 -6.85 0.22 17.65
C GLY A 89 -6.63 0.93 16.31
N VAL A 90 -5.61 1.78 16.16
CA VAL A 90 -5.26 2.43 14.88
C VAL A 90 -4.71 1.40 13.88
N SER A 91 -5.36 1.29 12.71
CA SER A 91 -4.84 0.48 11.59
C SER A 91 -3.80 1.27 10.81
N CYS A 92 -2.58 0.73 10.80
CA CYS A 92 -1.45 1.29 10.05
C CYS A 92 -1.12 0.48 8.78
N ASN A 93 -1.95 -0.50 8.42
CA ASN A 93 -1.62 -1.46 7.37
C ASN A 93 -1.40 -0.80 6.01
N GLU A 94 -2.29 0.10 5.59
CA GLU A 94 -2.16 0.84 4.34
C GLU A 94 -0.88 1.68 4.31
N SER A 95 -0.63 2.44 5.39
CA SER A 95 0.54 3.30 5.51
C SER A 95 1.85 2.49 5.55
N VAL A 96 1.85 1.31 6.16
CA VAL A 96 3.02 0.42 6.17
C VAL A 96 3.26 -0.18 4.80
N LEU A 97 2.22 -0.65 4.10
CA LEU A 97 2.34 -1.13 2.73
C LEU A 97 2.85 -0.02 1.79
N HIS A 98 2.32 1.21 1.94
CA HIS A 98 2.76 2.38 1.18
C HIS A 98 4.24 2.68 1.37
N ARG A 99 4.69 2.78 2.63
CA ARG A 99 6.11 3.02 2.96
C ARG A 99 7.01 1.88 2.49
N LEU A 100 6.59 0.63 2.68
CA LEU A 100 7.37 -0.53 2.26
C LEU A 100 7.52 -0.59 0.74
N SER A 101 6.49 -0.22 -0.01
CA SER A 101 6.52 -0.18 -1.47
C SER A 101 7.51 0.88 -1.99
N LYS A 102 7.58 2.06 -1.36
CA LYS A 102 8.60 3.09 -1.65
C LYS A 102 10.01 2.53 -1.44
N GLN A 103 10.19 1.87 -0.30
CA GLN A 103 11.46 1.31 0.11
C GLN A 103 11.94 0.19 -0.83
N ILE A 104 11.04 -0.65 -1.31
CA ILE A 104 11.32 -1.68 -2.31
C ILE A 104 11.88 -1.07 -3.60
N ILE A 105 11.29 0.02 -4.10
CA ILE A 105 11.80 0.70 -5.30
C ILE A 105 13.23 1.23 -5.06
N GLU A 106 13.50 1.77 -3.88
CA GLU A 106 14.83 2.23 -3.50
C GLU A 106 15.86 1.08 -3.41
N TRP A 107 15.46 -0.08 -2.88
CA TRP A 107 16.35 -1.24 -2.77
C TRP A 107 16.65 -1.90 -4.11
N GLU A 108 15.62 -2.08 -4.94
CA GLU A 108 15.74 -2.82 -6.19
C GLU A 108 16.29 -1.95 -7.32
N CYS A 109 16.11 -0.62 -7.25
CA CYS A 109 16.47 0.31 -8.33
C CYS A 109 15.90 -0.11 -9.70
N LEU A 110 14.71 -0.69 -9.69
CA LEU A 110 14.00 -1.19 -10.87
C LEU A 110 12.55 -0.71 -10.85
N VAL A 111 12.03 -0.38 -12.04
CA VAL A 111 10.62 -0.01 -12.21
C VAL A 111 10.13 -0.49 -13.57
N SER A 112 9.05 -1.26 -13.63
CA SER A 112 8.42 -1.60 -14.91
C SER A 112 7.38 -0.56 -15.32
N THR A 113 7.37 -0.21 -16.60
CA THR A 113 6.37 0.67 -17.22
C THR A 113 5.14 -0.12 -17.64
N PRO A 114 3.95 0.50 -17.69
CA PRO A 114 2.76 -0.14 -18.20
C PRO A 114 2.84 -0.29 -19.72
N LYS A 115 2.20 -1.34 -20.22
CA LYS A 115 1.78 -1.39 -21.62
C LYS A 115 0.86 -0.20 -21.89
N SER A 116 1.12 0.55 -22.95
CA SER A 116 0.35 1.77 -23.23
C SER A 116 0.15 1.97 -24.73
N GLU A 117 -1.08 2.29 -25.10
CA GLU A 117 -1.43 2.68 -26.46
C GLU A 117 -1.17 4.18 -26.65
N VAL A 118 -0.28 4.51 -27.58
CA VAL A 118 0.03 5.88 -27.98
C VAL A 118 -0.80 6.20 -29.21
N ASN A 119 -1.70 7.18 -29.07
CA ASN A 119 -2.51 7.70 -30.16
C ASN A 119 -1.92 9.03 -30.65
N VAL A 120 -1.66 9.11 -31.95
CA VAL A 120 -1.19 10.33 -32.61
C VAL A 120 -2.26 10.79 -33.59
N GLU A 121 -2.74 12.01 -33.41
CA GLU A 121 -3.63 12.70 -34.34
C GLU A 121 -2.83 13.79 -35.07
N TYR A 122 -2.90 13.82 -36.40
CA TYR A 122 -2.30 14.88 -37.20
C TYR A 122 -3.25 15.36 -38.29
N TYR A 123 -3.14 16.65 -38.62
CA TYR A 123 -3.94 17.32 -39.64
C TYR A 123 -3.13 17.40 -40.93
N ASP A 124 -3.75 17.08 -42.05
CA ASP A 124 -3.16 17.36 -43.35
C ASP A 124 -3.47 18.79 -43.83
N ILE A 125 -2.96 19.15 -45.00
CA ILE A 125 -3.17 20.48 -45.62
C ILE A 125 -4.64 20.78 -45.98
N SER A 126 -5.53 19.79 -45.87
CA SER A 126 -6.97 19.88 -46.13
C SER A 126 -7.80 19.80 -44.83
N ASP A 127 -7.17 19.99 -43.66
CA ASP A 127 -7.77 19.86 -42.32
C ASP A 127 -8.37 18.46 -42.04
N GLN A 128 -7.97 17.43 -42.79
CA GLN A 128 -8.40 16.06 -42.50
C GLN A 128 -7.58 15.49 -41.33
N VAL A 129 -8.27 14.90 -40.36
CA VAL A 129 -7.66 14.25 -39.20
C VAL A 129 -7.24 12.83 -39.54
N HIS A 130 -5.95 12.56 -39.43
CA HIS A 130 -5.38 11.22 -39.55
C HIS A 130 -4.99 10.71 -38.16
N LYS A 131 -5.39 9.48 -37.84
CA LYS A 131 -5.07 8.83 -36.57
C LYS A 131 -4.13 7.66 -36.78
N LYS A 132 -3.09 7.57 -35.96
CA LYS A 132 -2.20 6.41 -35.89
C LYS A 132 -2.04 5.98 -34.44
N SER A 133 -2.28 4.71 -34.16
CA SER A 133 -1.99 4.13 -32.85
C SER A 133 -0.75 3.25 -32.90
N HIS A 134 -0.01 3.23 -31.80
CA HIS A 134 1.11 2.32 -31.58
C HIS A 134 1.05 1.78 -30.15
N ILE A 135 1.19 0.46 -30.01
CA ILE A 135 1.26 -0.19 -28.71
C ILE A 135 2.73 -0.19 -28.29
N GLU A 136 3.03 0.50 -27.19
CA GLU A 136 4.32 0.37 -26.52
C GLU A 136 4.17 -0.70 -25.43
N GLU A 137 4.99 -1.75 -25.53
CA GLU A 137 5.00 -2.85 -24.56
C GLU A 137 5.65 -2.41 -23.23
N SER A 138 5.33 -3.13 -22.16
CA SER A 138 5.95 -2.94 -20.86
C SER A 138 7.46 -3.11 -20.95
N LYS A 139 8.20 -2.23 -20.28
CA LYS A 139 9.67 -2.26 -20.20
C LYS A 139 10.11 -2.09 -18.76
N VAL A 140 11.08 -2.90 -18.34
CA VAL A 140 11.75 -2.73 -17.06
C VAL A 140 12.86 -1.69 -17.22
N LEU A 141 12.79 -0.64 -16.41
CA LEU A 141 13.77 0.44 -16.35
C LEU A 141 14.72 0.18 -15.18
N THR A 142 16.02 0.32 -15.45
CA THR A 142 17.04 0.45 -14.41
C THR A 142 17.12 1.91 -13.97
N VAL A 143 17.11 2.13 -12.66
CA VAL A 143 17.11 3.45 -12.05
C VAL A 143 18.51 3.76 -11.53
N ASP A 144 19.04 4.91 -11.92
CA ASP A 144 20.36 5.41 -11.53
C ASP A 144 20.36 5.99 -10.10
N SER A 145 19.25 6.61 -9.71
CA SER A 145 19.05 7.16 -8.37
C SER A 145 17.57 7.21 -8.00
N VAL A 146 17.27 6.88 -6.75
CA VAL A 146 15.94 6.97 -6.14
C VAL A 146 15.95 8.04 -5.05
N SER A 147 14.86 8.80 -4.91
CA SER A 147 14.67 9.77 -3.84
C SER A 147 13.22 9.71 -3.37
N LEU A 148 13.03 9.31 -2.12
CA LEU A 148 11.70 9.17 -1.50
C LEU A 148 11.22 10.53 -0.98
N GLU A 149 9.95 10.85 -1.22
CA GLU A 149 9.27 12.04 -0.68
C GLU A 149 10.02 13.38 -0.91
N LEU A 150 10.79 13.46 -2.00
CA LEU A 150 11.53 14.67 -2.35
C LEU A 150 10.57 15.71 -2.94
N ALA A 151 10.40 16.83 -2.23
CA ALA A 151 9.52 17.91 -2.66
C ALA A 151 9.86 18.41 -4.08
N SER A 152 8.83 18.52 -4.90
CA SER A 152 8.86 19.19 -6.20
C SER A 152 8.04 20.49 -6.13
N ILE A 153 7.89 21.20 -7.25
CA ILE A 153 7.22 22.50 -7.30
C ILE A 153 5.72 22.33 -7.03
N GLY A 154 5.32 22.53 -5.76
CA GLY A 154 3.93 22.55 -5.31
C GLY A 154 3.33 21.19 -4.94
N PHE A 155 4.10 20.10 -5.01
CA PHE A 155 3.66 18.76 -4.61
C PHE A 155 4.86 17.90 -4.17
N ILE A 156 4.56 16.78 -3.49
CA ILE A 156 5.55 15.79 -3.07
C ILE A 156 5.16 14.46 -3.73
N PRO A 157 5.95 13.95 -4.68
CA PRO A 157 5.79 12.61 -5.20
C PRO A 157 6.25 11.58 -4.16
N ASP A 158 5.63 10.39 -4.17
CA ASP A 158 6.05 9.29 -3.29
C ASP A 158 7.50 8.86 -3.57
N VAL A 159 7.83 8.70 -4.85
CA VAL A 159 9.17 8.35 -5.30
C VAL A 159 9.54 9.20 -6.52
N THR A 160 10.76 9.73 -6.51
CA THR A 160 11.41 10.31 -7.69
C THR A 160 12.55 9.41 -8.13
N CYS A 161 12.47 8.91 -9.36
CA CYS A 161 13.50 8.10 -9.99
C CYS A 161 14.23 8.91 -11.08
N ASN A 162 15.52 8.67 -11.25
CA ASN A 162 16.26 9.07 -12.43
C ASN A 162 16.69 7.81 -13.19
N ALA A 163 16.30 7.68 -14.45
CA ALA A 163 16.69 6.55 -15.29
C ALA A 163 17.20 7.06 -16.62
N SER A 164 18.45 6.75 -16.96
CA SER A 164 19.11 7.20 -18.19
C SER A 164 19.08 8.73 -18.36
N GLY A 165 19.28 9.46 -17.26
CA GLY A 165 19.28 10.93 -17.23
C GLY A 165 17.89 11.58 -17.34
N LYS A 166 16.82 10.80 -17.26
CA LYS A 166 15.43 11.28 -17.32
C LYS A 166 14.75 11.05 -15.97
N LYS A 167 14.04 12.07 -15.49
CA LYS A 167 13.29 12.02 -14.24
C LYS A 167 11.92 11.36 -14.45
N LEU A 168 11.50 10.54 -13.50
CA LEU A 168 10.21 9.86 -13.42
C LEU A 168 9.65 10.03 -12.01
N TYR A 169 8.41 10.49 -11.88
CA TYR A 169 7.68 10.43 -10.62
C TYR A 169 6.88 9.14 -10.53
N ILE A 170 6.75 8.61 -9.32
CA ILE A 170 5.93 7.45 -9.03
C ILE A 170 5.05 7.79 -7.83
N GLU A 171 3.76 7.46 -7.94
CA GLU A 171 2.79 7.46 -6.85
C GLU A 171 2.38 6.03 -6.54
N ILE A 172 2.27 5.71 -5.25
CA ILE A 172 1.85 4.39 -4.78
C ILE A 172 0.44 4.55 -4.22
N VAL A 173 -0.51 3.88 -4.84
CA VAL A 173 -1.91 3.87 -4.41
C VAL A 173 -2.15 2.61 -3.59
N VAL A 174 -2.82 2.75 -2.45
CA VAL A 174 -3.29 1.61 -1.64
C VAL A 174 -4.79 1.71 -1.45
N SER A 175 -5.26 2.85 -0.93
CA SER A 175 -6.70 3.12 -0.74
C SER A 175 -7.14 4.42 -1.42
N ASN A 176 -6.28 5.43 -1.45
CA ASN A 176 -6.57 6.73 -2.04
C ASN A 176 -5.84 6.90 -3.36
N ASP A 177 -6.58 7.29 -4.40
CA ASP A 177 -6.04 7.62 -5.72
C ASP A 177 -5.35 9.00 -5.72
N VAL A 178 -4.62 9.29 -6.79
CA VAL A 178 -3.92 10.56 -7.03
C VAL A 178 -4.93 11.69 -7.20
N SER A 179 -4.79 12.75 -6.40
CA SER A 179 -5.70 13.91 -6.48
C SER A 179 -5.53 14.70 -7.78
N GLU A 180 -6.63 15.26 -8.28
CA GLU A 180 -6.62 16.11 -9.49
C GLU A 180 -5.70 17.33 -9.33
N GLU A 181 -5.68 17.96 -8.15
CA GLU A 181 -4.78 19.08 -7.85
C GLU A 181 -3.30 18.71 -7.99
N LYS A 182 -2.91 17.51 -7.55
CA LYS A 182 -1.54 17.01 -7.72
C LYS A 182 -1.24 16.82 -9.20
N LEU A 183 -2.18 16.22 -9.94
CA LEU A 183 -2.01 15.95 -11.36
C LEU A 183 -1.86 17.22 -12.21
N GLU A 184 -2.56 18.31 -11.86
CA GLU A 184 -2.39 19.61 -12.52
C GLU A 184 -0.96 20.14 -12.36
N LYS A 185 -0.40 20.07 -11.15
CA LYS A 185 0.98 20.52 -10.88
C LYS A 185 2.01 19.65 -11.60
N VAL A 186 1.78 18.35 -11.68
CA VAL A 186 2.62 17.41 -12.43
C VAL A 186 2.61 17.74 -13.92
N LYS A 187 1.44 18.05 -14.49
CA LYS A 187 1.31 18.49 -15.89
C LYS A 187 2.08 19.79 -16.16
N LEU A 188 2.12 20.71 -15.20
CA LEU A 188 2.89 21.95 -15.29
C LEU A 188 4.41 21.71 -15.20
N ASP A 189 4.84 20.75 -14.37
CA ASP A 189 6.26 20.34 -14.27
C ASP A 189 6.74 19.62 -15.54
N GLY A 190 5.86 18.86 -16.21
CA GLY A 190 6.16 18.18 -17.47
C GLY A 190 6.98 16.90 -17.32
N THR A 191 7.21 16.43 -16.09
CA THR A 191 7.86 15.14 -15.80
C THR A 191 6.81 14.01 -15.78
N PRO A 192 7.06 12.87 -16.44
CA PRO A 192 6.16 11.71 -16.42
C PRO A 192 5.87 11.23 -14.99
N MET A 193 4.62 10.81 -14.76
CA MET A 193 4.18 10.23 -13.49
C MET A 193 3.52 8.88 -13.72
N LEU A 194 4.12 7.85 -13.11
CA LEU A 194 3.61 6.48 -13.05
C LEU A 194 2.83 6.29 -11.75
N VAL A 195 1.70 5.60 -11.82
CA VAL A 195 0.98 5.11 -10.64
C VAL A 195 1.18 3.61 -10.54
N ILE A 196 1.47 3.11 -9.35
CA ILE A 196 1.51 1.68 -9.00
C ILE A 196 0.41 1.45 -7.96
N ASP A 197 -0.55 0.60 -8.30
CA ASP A 197 -1.69 0.29 -7.46
C ASP A 197 -1.44 -0.99 -6.65
N MET A 198 -1.28 -0.82 -5.34
CA MET A 198 -1.03 -1.86 -4.35
C MET A 198 -2.29 -2.20 -3.54
N SER A 199 -3.48 -1.78 -3.98
CA SER A 199 -4.76 -2.01 -3.26
C SER A 199 -5.11 -3.49 -3.05
N ASP A 200 -4.67 -4.37 -3.96
CA ASP A 200 -4.86 -5.82 -3.87
C ASP A 200 -3.81 -6.54 -2.99
N TYR A 201 -2.84 -5.80 -2.42
CA TYR A 201 -1.77 -6.36 -1.58
C TYR A 201 -1.98 -6.04 -0.10
N SER A 202 -1.27 -6.78 0.75
CA SER A 202 -1.36 -6.65 2.20
C SER A 202 0.01 -6.45 2.83
N ALA A 203 0.07 -5.67 3.92
CA ALA A 203 1.25 -5.57 4.78
C ALA A 203 1.60 -6.90 5.50
N MET A 204 0.80 -7.95 5.30
CA MET A 204 1.07 -9.33 5.73
C MET A 204 1.74 -10.18 4.66
N ASP A 205 1.77 -9.74 3.40
CA ASP A 205 2.39 -10.50 2.31
C ASP A 205 3.91 -10.60 2.50
N THR A 206 4.50 -11.65 1.95
CA THR A 206 5.96 -11.86 2.02
C THR A 206 6.72 -10.80 1.24
N LEU A 207 7.99 -10.60 1.58
CA LEU A 207 8.78 -9.55 0.95
C LEU A 207 8.95 -9.81 -0.55
N ASP A 208 9.11 -11.09 -0.93
CA ASP A 208 9.21 -11.49 -2.33
C ASP A 208 7.91 -11.22 -3.10
N THR A 209 6.75 -11.49 -2.50
CA THR A 209 5.44 -11.16 -3.09
C THR A 209 5.30 -9.66 -3.30
N LEU A 210 5.66 -8.85 -2.30
CA LEU A 210 5.58 -7.39 -2.39
C LEU A 210 6.59 -6.84 -3.41
N LYS A 211 7.81 -7.37 -3.46
CA LYS A 211 8.81 -7.00 -4.48
C LYS A 211 8.30 -7.31 -5.88
N GLN A 212 7.78 -8.52 -6.09
CA GLN A 212 7.24 -8.91 -7.38
C GLN A 212 6.06 -8.01 -7.78
N GLY A 213 5.16 -7.71 -6.84
CA GLY A 213 4.04 -6.79 -7.05
C GLY A 213 4.49 -5.39 -7.43
N VAL A 214 5.25 -4.72 -6.56
CA VAL A 214 5.72 -3.35 -6.77
C VAL A 214 6.48 -3.22 -8.09
N ILE A 215 7.41 -4.12 -8.36
CA ILE A 215 8.30 -3.98 -9.51
C ILE A 215 7.63 -4.39 -10.82
N TYR A 216 6.74 -5.40 -10.82
CA TYR A 216 6.24 -6.02 -12.06
C TYR A 216 4.71 -6.17 -12.14
N ASP A 217 4.09 -6.80 -11.14
CA ASP A 217 2.76 -7.40 -11.33
C ASP A 217 1.61 -6.47 -10.96
N ALA A 218 1.83 -5.56 -10.00
CA ALA A 218 0.81 -4.62 -9.56
C ALA A 218 0.28 -3.78 -10.74
N PRO A 219 -1.05 -3.55 -10.83
CA PRO A 219 -1.63 -2.69 -11.85
C PRO A 219 -0.94 -1.32 -11.84
N ARG A 220 -0.63 -0.82 -13.02
CA ARG A 220 0.12 0.43 -13.16
C ARG A 220 -0.31 1.18 -14.41
N TYR A 221 -0.27 2.50 -14.35
CA TYR A 221 -0.66 3.36 -15.46
C TYR A 221 0.03 4.72 -15.39
N TRP A 222 0.10 5.41 -16.52
CA TRP A 222 0.60 6.77 -16.56
C TRP A 222 -0.50 7.74 -16.12
N ALA A 223 -0.39 8.33 -14.93
CA ALA A 223 -1.25 9.45 -14.54
C ALA A 223 -0.94 10.69 -15.38
N HIS A 224 0.35 10.91 -15.67
CA HIS A 224 0.78 11.93 -16.61
C HIS A 224 1.85 11.38 -17.54
N ARG A 225 1.67 11.63 -18.83
CA ARG A 225 2.56 11.19 -19.89
C ARG A 225 2.84 12.33 -20.87
N SER A 226 3.63 13.30 -20.43
CA SER A 226 4.29 14.25 -21.32
C SER A 226 5.79 14.31 -20.98
N GLY A 227 6.65 14.57 -21.97
CA GLY A 227 8.10 14.58 -21.78
C GLY A 227 8.87 13.45 -22.48
N PRO A 228 10.15 13.24 -22.13
CA PRO A 228 11.03 12.25 -22.77
C PRO A 228 10.54 10.81 -22.56
N ARG A 229 10.51 9.99 -23.63
CA ARG A 229 10.11 8.58 -23.53
C ARG A 229 11.25 7.71 -22.98
N PHE A 230 10.93 6.75 -22.11
CA PHE A 230 11.87 5.81 -21.48
C PHE A 230 12.02 4.50 -22.27
#